data_AF-S9QV81-F1
#
_entry.id   AF-S9QV81-F1
#
_cell.length_a   1.000
_cell.length_b   1.000
_cell.length_c   1.000
_cell.angle_alpha   90.00
_cell.angle_beta   90.00
_cell.angle_gamma   90.00
#
_symmetry.space_group_name_H-M   'P 1'
#
loop_
_entity.id
_entity.type
_entity.pdbx_description
1 polymer ?
#
loop_
_entity_poly.entity_id
_entity_poly.type
_entity_poly.pdbx_seq_one_letter_code
_entity_poly.pdbx_strand_id
1 'polypeptide(L)'
;MRVMSVREGISLSGCGTMGQAIGGRLLACGHALTVFDPNAAHAEPLAAMGARMAGSSAEAASSARFHVLSLNSARIVEQAVFGPKGLCEGAREDFSPTGRIDNMVKDLSAVQDLARSTGTAMPLTGLCCEIHRLLVSAGLGPADNAALISFYDGPRN
;
A
#
# COMPACT_ATOMS: atom_id res chain seq x y z
N MET A 1 -8.56 27.60 -7.83
CA MET A 1 -9.55 27.08 -6.88
C MET A 1 -8.94 25.84 -6.22
N ARG A 2 -8.49 25.92 -4.96
CA ARG A 2 -7.96 24.74 -4.24
C ARG A 2 -9.16 23.92 -3.80
N VAL A 3 -9.32 22.72 -4.36
CA VAL A 3 -10.28 21.75 -3.83
C VAL A 3 -9.86 21.49 -2.38
N MET A 4 -10.69 21.91 -1.43
CA MET A 4 -10.50 21.59 -0.01
C MET A 4 -10.85 20.12 0.18
N SER A 5 -9.90 19.25 -0.16
CA SER A 5 -9.94 17.83 0.18
C SER A 5 -9.95 17.71 1.70
N VAL A 6 -10.96 17.00 2.22
CA VAL A 6 -10.93 16.47 3.60
C VAL A 6 -9.61 15.70 3.72
N ARG A 7 -8.69 16.22 4.54
CA ARG A 7 -7.38 15.59 4.72
C ARG A 7 -7.56 14.38 5.62
N GLU A 8 -7.83 13.23 5.01
CA GLU A 8 -7.92 11.97 5.74
C GLU A 8 -6.57 11.66 6.40
N GLY A 9 -6.62 11.17 7.64
CA GLY A 9 -5.43 10.81 8.39
C GLY A 9 -4.72 9.63 7.72
N ILE A 10 -3.39 9.74 7.62
CA ILE A 10 -2.52 8.67 7.12
C ILE A 10 -1.67 8.19 8.28
N SER A 11 -1.40 6.90 8.32
CA SER A 11 -0.47 6.30 9.26
C SER A 11 0.63 5.54 8.54
N LEU A 12 1.80 5.41 9.18
CA LEU A 12 2.97 4.75 8.61
C LEU A 12 3.69 3.95 9.69
N SER A 13 3.88 2.65 9.45
CA SER A 13 4.73 1.79 10.29
C SER A 13 6.03 1.44 9.56
N GLY A 14 7.15 1.65 10.25
CA GLY A 14 8.50 1.49 9.72
C GLY A 14 9.08 2.82 9.24
N CYS A 15 9.90 3.45 10.09
CA CYS A 15 10.47 4.77 9.89
C CYS A 15 11.96 4.73 9.49
N GLY A 16 12.38 3.66 8.81
CA GLY A 16 13.71 3.57 8.18
C GLY A 16 13.84 4.49 6.96
N THR A 17 14.90 4.35 6.15
CA THR A 17 15.20 5.25 5.01
C THR A 17 14.00 5.51 4.10
N MET A 18 13.27 4.45 3.71
CA MET A 18 12.08 4.60 2.87
C MET A 18 10.90 5.22 3.62
N GLY A 19 10.67 4.83 4.88
CA GLY A 19 9.64 5.42 5.74
C GLY A 19 9.84 6.92 5.94
N GLN A 20 11.08 7.37 6.10
CA GLN A 20 11.44 8.79 6.17
C GLN A 20 11.09 9.54 4.89
N ALA A 21 11.48 9.00 3.73
CA ALA A 21 11.20 9.62 2.44
C ALA A 21 9.69 9.72 2.17
N ILE A 22 8.94 8.65 2.45
CA ILE A 22 7.48 8.61 2.29
C ILE A 22 6.81 9.58 3.28
N GLY A 23 7.11 9.44 4.57
CA GLY A 23 6.51 10.25 5.64
C GLY A 23 6.82 11.74 5.47
N GLY A 24 8.07 12.08 5.17
CA GLY A 24 8.48 13.46 4.91
C GLY A 24 7.74 14.08 3.73
N ARG A 25 7.52 13.31 2.65
CA ARG A 25 6.74 13.77 1.49
C ARG A 25 5.27 13.97 1.82
N LEU A 26 4.66 13.06 2.58
CA LEU A 26 3.27 13.18 3.04
C LEU A 26 3.08 14.45 3.89
N LEU A 27 3.99 14.68 4.85
CA LEU A 27 4.00 15.89 5.67
C LEU A 27 4.19 17.15 4.83
N ALA A 28 5.13 17.15 3.88
CA ALA A 28 5.36 18.29 2.98
C ALA A 28 4.16 18.61 2.08
N CYS A 29 3.37 17.60 1.70
CA CYS A 29 2.09 17.76 1.02
C CYS A 29 0.95 18.20 1.95
N GLY A 30 1.20 18.27 3.26
CA GLY A 30 0.26 18.73 4.28
C GLY A 30 -0.67 17.66 4.85
N HIS A 31 -0.39 16.37 4.64
CA HIS A 31 -1.19 15.31 5.25
C HIS A 31 -0.93 15.21 6.75
N ALA A 32 -1.97 14.93 7.53
CA ALA A 32 -1.82 14.53 8.92
C ALA A 32 -1.25 13.10 8.96
N LEU A 33 -0.11 12.93 9.64
CA LEU A 33 0.63 11.68 9.66
C LEU A 33 0.83 11.19 11.09
N THR A 34 0.42 9.94 11.36
CA THR A 34 0.79 9.20 12.57
C THR A 34 1.84 8.16 12.21
N VAL A 35 2.95 8.11 12.92
CA VAL A 35 4.06 7.18 12.64
C VAL A 35 4.33 6.23 13.79
N PHE A 36 4.76 5.03 13.46
CA PHE A 36 5.25 4.03 14.41
C PHE A 36 6.53 3.38 13.90
N ASP A 37 7.47 3.17 14.81
CA ASP A 37 8.61 2.28 14.62
C ASP A 37 8.94 1.63 15.97
N PRO A 38 9.25 0.32 16.05
CA PRO A 38 9.67 -0.30 17.29
C PRO A 38 10.90 0.37 17.92
N ASN A 39 11.77 0.97 17.10
CA ASN A 39 12.82 1.86 17.57
C ASN A 39 12.35 3.32 17.45
N ALA A 40 11.93 3.91 18.56
CA ALA A 40 11.40 5.27 18.61
C ALA A 40 12.34 6.32 17.98
N ALA A 41 13.66 6.12 18.08
CA ALA A 41 14.66 7.01 17.47
C ALA A 41 14.51 7.13 15.94
N HIS A 42 13.98 6.10 15.27
CA HIS A 42 13.68 6.17 13.85
C HIS A 42 12.48 7.07 13.55
N ALA A 43 11.51 7.21 14.46
CA ALA A 43 10.33 8.04 14.23
C ALA A 43 10.55 9.53 14.58
N GLU A 44 11.55 9.84 15.40
CA GLU A 44 11.88 11.20 15.85
C GLU A 44 12.05 12.23 14.71
N PRO A 45 12.73 11.93 13.58
CA PRO A 45 12.86 12.91 12.51
C PRO A 45 11.52 13.30 11.87
N LEU A 46 10.60 12.34 11.72
CA LEU A 46 9.24 12.64 11.23
C LEU A 46 8.43 13.39 12.27
N ALA A 47 8.61 13.09 13.56
CA ALA A 47 7.97 13.82 14.64
C ALA A 47 8.42 15.30 14.68
N ALA A 48 9.71 15.56 14.47
CA ALA A 48 10.25 16.91 14.33
C ALA A 48 9.66 17.68 13.14
N MET A 49 9.20 16.95 12.11
CA MET A 49 8.48 17.50 10.95
C MET A 49 6.95 17.63 11.17
N GLY A 50 6.43 17.27 12.34
CA GLY A 50 5.02 17.41 12.71
C GLY A 50 4.19 16.12 12.64
N ALA A 51 4.80 14.94 12.46
CA ALA A 51 4.09 13.68 12.63
C ALA A 51 3.75 13.41 14.12
N ARG A 52 2.62 12.77 14.37
CA ARG A 52 2.31 12.20 15.69
C ARG A 52 3.00 10.84 15.82
N MET A 53 3.63 10.57 16.96
CA MET A 53 4.14 9.22 17.26
C MET A 53 3.06 8.36 17.93
N ALA A 54 2.92 7.12 17.50
CA ALA A 54 2.10 6.09 18.12
C ALA A 54 2.97 5.07 18.87
N GLY A 55 2.40 4.36 19.85
CA GLY A 55 3.07 3.32 20.62
C GLY A 55 3.00 1.92 20.00
N SER A 56 2.20 1.72 18.95
CA SER A 56 2.11 0.46 18.21
C SER A 56 1.55 0.65 16.81
N SER A 57 1.68 -0.38 15.96
CA SER A 57 1.02 -0.45 14.65
C SER A 57 -0.51 -0.36 14.78
N ALA A 58 -1.10 -1.02 15.80
CA ALA A 58 -2.53 -0.94 16.08
C ALA A 58 -2.97 0.51 16.39
N GLU A 59 -2.26 1.20 17.28
CA GLU A 59 -2.60 2.59 17.62
C GLU A 59 -2.50 3.48 16.37
N ALA A 60 -1.42 3.35 15.60
CA ALA A 60 -1.24 4.09 14.36
C ALA A 60 -2.40 3.85 13.37
N ALA A 61 -2.75 2.58 13.13
CA ALA A 61 -3.85 2.19 12.24
C ALA A 61 -5.21 2.72 12.71
N SER A 62 -5.49 2.74 14.01
CA SER A 62 -6.76 3.26 14.55
C SER A 62 -6.96 4.77 14.34
N SER A 63 -5.86 5.51 14.14
CA SER A 63 -5.87 6.96 14.00
C SER A 63 -6.08 7.47 12.57
N ALA A 64 -6.11 6.56 11.59
CA ALA A 64 -6.00 6.91 10.18
C ALA A 64 -6.87 6.02 9.30
N ARG A 65 -7.28 6.53 8.13
CA ARG A 65 -8.00 5.73 7.13
C ARG A 65 -7.04 4.85 6.32
N PHE A 66 -5.86 5.39 6.00
CA PHE A 66 -4.84 4.70 5.23
C PHE A 66 -3.63 4.39 6.10
N HIS A 67 -3.08 3.19 5.94
CA HIS A 67 -1.88 2.75 6.65
C HIS A 67 -0.83 2.29 5.65
N VAL A 68 0.38 2.84 5.76
CA VAL A 68 1.53 2.49 4.94
C VAL A 68 2.47 1.60 5.75
N LEU A 69 2.85 0.45 5.20
CA LEU A 69 3.91 -0.38 5.75
C LEU A 69 5.20 -0.17 4.95
N SER A 70 6.27 0.28 5.62
CA SER A 70 7.60 0.40 5.04
C SER A 70 8.59 -0.46 5.83
N LEU A 71 8.55 -1.77 5.57
CA LEU A 71 9.23 -2.79 6.37
C LEU A 71 10.15 -3.63 5.48
N ASN A 72 11.27 -4.10 6.02
CA ASN A 72 12.37 -4.67 5.22
C ASN A 72 12.30 -6.19 4.99
N SER A 73 11.33 -6.90 5.57
CA SER A 73 11.20 -8.35 5.42
C SER A 73 9.79 -8.86 5.74
N ALA A 74 9.43 -9.99 5.15
CA ALA A 74 8.13 -10.65 5.35
C ALA A 74 7.86 -10.96 6.84
N ARG A 75 8.87 -11.44 7.57
CA ARG A 75 8.75 -11.71 9.02
C ARG A 75 8.35 -10.47 9.82
N ILE A 76 8.93 -9.31 9.50
CA ILE A 76 8.59 -8.06 10.20
C ILE A 76 7.20 -7.59 9.78
N VAL A 77 6.81 -7.77 8.52
CA VAL A 77 5.43 -7.50 8.06
C VAL A 77 4.44 -8.35 8.84
N GLU A 78 4.67 -9.66 8.95
CA GLU A 78 3.80 -10.58 9.67
C GLU A 78 3.64 -10.16 11.14
N GLN A 79 4.73 -9.81 11.82
CA GLN A 79 4.70 -9.31 13.19
C GLN A 79 3.97 -7.96 13.31
N ALA A 80 4.22 -7.02 12.40
CA ALA A 80 3.61 -5.70 12.43
C ALA A 80 2.12 -5.72 12.08
N VAL A 81 1.67 -6.72 11.32
CA VAL A 81 0.27 -6.87 10.88
C VAL A 81 -0.54 -7.76 11.82
N PHE A 82 -0.05 -8.96 12.09
CA PHE A 82 -0.77 -10.03 12.81
C PHE A 82 -0.23 -10.30 14.22
N GLY A 83 0.91 -9.73 14.60
CA GLY A 83 1.45 -9.86 15.94
C GLY A 83 0.67 -9.06 16.99
N PRO A 84 0.99 -9.22 18.28
CA PRO A 84 0.34 -8.47 19.36
C PRO A 84 0.47 -6.95 19.16
N LYS A 85 -0.63 -6.22 19.30
CA LYS A 85 -0.71 -4.77 18.99
C LYS A 85 -0.38 -4.46 17.51
N GLY A 86 -0.60 -5.43 16.63
CA GLY A 86 -0.39 -5.34 15.19
C GLY A 86 -1.50 -4.57 14.49
N LEU A 87 -1.28 -4.25 13.22
CA LEU A 87 -2.19 -3.47 12.37
C LEU A 87 -3.63 -3.99 12.41
N CYS A 88 -3.84 -5.31 12.37
CA CYS A 88 -5.18 -5.92 12.36
C CYS A 88 -6.00 -5.64 13.63
N GLU A 89 -5.36 -5.35 14.77
CA GLU A 89 -6.08 -5.02 16.01
C GLU A 89 -6.63 -3.58 16.02
N GLY A 90 -6.10 -2.69 15.18
CA GLY A 90 -6.50 -1.28 15.12
C GLY A 90 -7.09 -0.82 13.79
N ALA A 91 -6.94 -1.61 12.73
CA ALA A 91 -7.47 -1.28 11.42
C ALA A 91 -9.00 -1.42 11.37
N ARG A 92 -9.65 -0.61 10.52
CA ARG A 92 -11.08 -0.72 10.25
C ARG A 92 -11.31 -1.86 9.25
N GLU A 93 -12.39 -2.62 9.42
CA GLU A 93 -12.83 -3.66 8.48
C GLU A 93 -13.48 -3.06 7.23
N ASP A 94 -12.68 -2.36 6.41
CA ASP A 94 -13.09 -1.86 5.10
C ASP A 94 -12.43 -2.69 4.00
N PHE A 95 -13.22 -3.60 3.40
CA PHE A 95 -12.79 -4.46 2.31
C PHE A 95 -13.25 -3.96 0.93
N SER A 96 -13.71 -2.70 0.86
CA SER A 96 -14.09 -2.08 -0.41
C SER A 96 -12.87 -2.02 -1.35
N PRO A 97 -12.97 -2.48 -2.60
CA PRO A 97 -11.84 -2.44 -3.53
C PRO A 97 -11.35 -1.01 -3.76
N THR A 98 -10.04 -0.78 -3.57
CA THR A 98 -9.41 0.53 -3.78
C THR A 98 -8.53 0.55 -5.03
N GLY A 99 -8.02 -0.62 -5.45
CA GLY A 99 -7.35 -0.80 -6.73
C GLY A 99 -7.87 -2.06 -7.39
N ARG A 100 -8.73 -1.92 -8.39
CA ARG A 100 -9.35 -3.07 -9.07
C ARG A 100 -8.40 -3.78 -10.04
N ILE A 101 -8.58 -5.09 -10.22
CA ILE A 101 -7.81 -5.88 -11.21
C ILE A 101 -8.04 -5.36 -12.64
N ASP A 102 -9.26 -4.97 -12.99
CA ASP A 102 -9.57 -4.44 -14.32
C ASP A 102 -8.86 -3.10 -14.64
N ASN A 103 -8.66 -2.26 -13.63
CA ASN A 103 -7.86 -1.04 -13.74
C ASN A 103 -6.41 -1.36 -14.09
N MET A 104 -5.83 -2.41 -13.48
CA MET A 104 -4.47 -2.83 -13.82
C MET A 104 -4.37 -3.35 -15.26
N VAL A 105 -5.39 -4.03 -15.79
CA VAL A 105 -5.39 -4.43 -17.22
C VAL A 105 -5.32 -3.21 -18.13
N LYS A 106 -6.11 -2.16 -17.83
CA LYS A 106 -6.07 -0.89 -18.57
C LYS A 106 -4.66 -0.27 -18.51
N ASP A 107 -4.10 -0.14 -17.32
CA ASP A 107 -2.81 0.53 -17.12
C ASP A 107 -1.65 -0.27 -17.75
N LEU A 108 -1.62 -1.59 -17.56
CA LEU A 108 -0.62 -2.48 -18.17
C LEU A 108 -0.72 -2.47 -19.70
N SER A 109 -1.93 -2.42 -20.26
CA SER A 109 -2.13 -2.33 -21.71
C SER A 109 -1.55 -1.00 -22.25
N ALA A 110 -1.80 0.12 -21.57
CA ALA A 110 -1.23 1.41 -21.95
C ALA A 110 0.31 1.43 -21.86
N VAL A 111 0.90 0.79 -20.84
CA VAL A 111 2.36 0.63 -20.73
C VAL A 111 2.90 -0.22 -21.88
N GLN A 112 2.23 -1.30 -22.25
CA GLN A 112 2.63 -2.13 -23.40
C GLN A 112 2.54 -1.40 -24.74
N ASP A 113 1.52 -0.56 -24.93
CA ASP A 113 1.40 0.27 -26.14
C ASP A 113 2.56 1.25 -26.26
N LEU A 114 2.92 1.91 -25.16
CA LEU A 114 4.08 2.78 -25.11
C LEU A 114 5.37 2.01 -25.40
N ALA A 115 5.57 0.88 -24.75
CA ALA A 115 6.75 0.04 -24.93
C ALA A 115 6.93 -0.42 -26.38
N ARG A 116 5.83 -0.75 -27.08
CA ARG A 116 5.85 -1.04 -28.51
C ARG A 116 6.28 0.16 -29.34
N SER A 117 5.75 1.35 -29.04
CA SER A 117 6.08 2.58 -29.78
C SER A 117 7.55 3.00 -29.61
N THR A 118 8.18 2.64 -28.50
CA THR A 118 9.58 2.99 -28.18
C THR A 118 10.57 1.85 -28.44
N GLY A 119 10.10 0.67 -28.85
CA GLY A 119 10.92 -0.53 -28.98
C GLY A 119 11.54 -1.01 -27.66
N THR A 120 10.95 -0.66 -26.52
CA THR A 120 11.46 -1.04 -25.19
C THR A 120 10.96 -2.44 -24.81
N ALA A 121 11.87 -3.38 -24.56
CA ALA A 121 11.50 -4.72 -24.12
C ALA A 121 10.97 -4.71 -22.68
N MET A 122 9.74 -5.21 -22.48
CA MET A 122 9.09 -5.30 -21.17
C MET A 122 8.42 -6.67 -20.94
N PRO A 123 9.19 -7.77 -20.88
CA PRO A 123 8.63 -9.13 -20.78
C PRO A 123 7.81 -9.34 -19.49
N LEU A 124 8.25 -8.78 -18.36
CA LEU A 124 7.52 -8.89 -17.09
C LEU A 124 6.17 -8.19 -17.14
N THR A 125 6.08 -7.00 -17.75
CA THR A 125 4.82 -6.28 -17.94
C THR A 125 3.84 -7.10 -18.77
N GLY A 126 4.32 -7.80 -19.81
CA GLY A 126 3.50 -8.70 -20.60
C GLY A 126 2.92 -9.84 -19.78
N LEU A 127 3.76 -10.53 -19.01
CA LEU A 127 3.31 -11.61 -18.13
C LEU A 127 2.29 -11.10 -17.09
N CYS A 128 2.56 -9.97 -16.45
CA CYS A 128 1.62 -9.35 -15.51
C CYS A 128 0.27 -9.05 -16.17
N CYS A 129 0.27 -8.50 -17.39
CA CYS A 129 -0.97 -8.18 -18.10
C CYS A 129 -1.80 -9.43 -18.38
N GLU A 130 -1.17 -10.54 -18.79
CA GLU A 130 -1.86 -11.80 -19.03
C GLU A 130 -2.43 -12.41 -17.74
N ILE A 131 -1.68 -12.38 -16.63
CA ILE A 131 -2.20 -12.84 -15.33
C ILE A 131 -3.45 -12.04 -14.93
N HIS A 132 -3.44 -10.72 -15.09
CA HIS A 132 -4.62 -9.90 -14.78
C HIS A 132 -5.79 -10.21 -15.72
N ARG A 133 -5.54 -10.44 -17.02
CA ARG A 133 -6.60 -10.85 -17.98
C ARG A 133 -7.22 -12.20 -17.62
N LEU A 134 -6.43 -13.15 -17.15
CA LEU A 134 -6.93 -14.44 -16.65
C LEU A 134 -7.85 -14.26 -15.43
N LEU A 135 -7.50 -13.36 -14.51
CA LEU A 135 -8.35 -13.07 -13.35
C LEU A 135 -9.64 -12.33 -13.75
N VAL A 136 -9.55 -11.39 -14.70
CA VAL A 136 -10.75 -10.73 -15.25
C VAL A 136 -11.66 -11.75 -15.92
N SER A 137 -11.13 -12.69 -16.72
CA SER A 137 -11.93 -13.72 -17.38
C SER A 137 -12.55 -14.71 -16.38
N ALA A 138 -11.92 -14.90 -15.22
CA ALA A 138 -12.48 -15.64 -14.08
C ALA A 138 -13.52 -14.84 -13.26
N GLY A 139 -13.92 -13.63 -13.70
CA GLY A 139 -14.92 -12.80 -13.04
C GLY A 139 -14.40 -11.93 -11.90
N LEU A 140 -13.07 -11.88 -11.67
CA LEU A 140 -12.46 -11.11 -10.59
C LEU A 140 -12.10 -9.66 -10.99
N GLY A 141 -12.54 -9.18 -12.15
CA GLY A 141 -12.22 -7.82 -12.62
C GLY A 141 -12.54 -6.70 -11.61
N PRO A 142 -13.73 -6.71 -10.97
CA PRO A 142 -14.07 -5.72 -9.95
C PRO A 142 -13.37 -5.89 -8.59
N ALA A 143 -12.72 -7.05 -8.35
CA ALA A 143 -12.06 -7.34 -7.08
C ALA A 143 -10.81 -6.47 -6.90
N ASP A 144 -10.40 -6.28 -5.64
CA ASP A 144 -9.15 -5.60 -5.31
C ASP A 144 -7.93 -6.39 -5.82
N ASN A 145 -6.82 -5.70 -6.09
CA ASN A 145 -5.55 -6.31 -6.51
C ASN A 145 -5.05 -7.38 -5.55
N ALA A 146 -5.43 -7.35 -4.28
CA ALA A 146 -5.15 -8.45 -3.35
C ALA A 146 -5.64 -9.81 -3.88
N ALA A 147 -6.72 -9.85 -4.68
CA ALA A 147 -7.22 -11.08 -5.30
C ALA A 147 -6.26 -11.69 -6.34
N LEU A 148 -5.19 -10.98 -6.73
CA LEU A 148 -4.09 -11.55 -7.52
C LEU A 148 -3.51 -12.81 -6.85
N ILE A 149 -3.53 -12.87 -5.51
CA ILE A 149 -3.01 -14.05 -4.79
C ILE A 149 -3.73 -15.34 -5.17
N SER A 150 -5.02 -15.27 -5.54
CA SER A 150 -5.79 -16.47 -5.90
C SER A 150 -5.34 -17.10 -7.21
N PHE A 151 -4.52 -16.40 -8.01
CA PHE A 151 -3.84 -17.00 -9.15
C PHE A 151 -2.93 -18.17 -8.73
N TYR A 152 -2.37 -18.11 -7.53
CA TYR A 152 -1.43 -19.12 -7.03
C TYR A 152 -2.11 -20.28 -6.28
N ASP A 153 -3.43 -20.20 -6.03
CA ASP A 153 -4.19 -21.27 -5.36
C ASP A 153 -4.31 -22.56 -6.20
N GLY A 154 -3.96 -22.49 -7.49
CA GLY A 154 -4.13 -23.60 -8.44
C GLY A 154 -5.60 -23.88 -8.79
N PRO A 155 -5.90 -24.96 -9.53
CA PRO A 155 -7.27 -25.36 -9.81
C PRO A 155 -7.98 -25.74 -8.50
N ARG A 156 -9.11 -25.09 -8.22
CA ARG A 156 -10.04 -25.59 -7.19
C ARG A 156 -10.68 -26.86 -7.74
N ASN A 157 -10.18 -28.01 -7.30
CA ASN A 157 -10.77 -29.34 -7.57
C ASN A 157 -12.13 -29.48 -6.88
#